data_AF-A0A5J4VD93-F1
#
_entry.id   AF-A0A5J4VD93-F1
#
_cell.length_a   1.000
_cell.length_b   1.000
_cell.length_c   1.000
_cell.angle_alpha   90.00
_cell.angle_beta   90.00
_cell.angle_gamma   90.00
#
_symmetry.space_group_name_H-M   'P 1'
#
loop_
_entity.id
_entity.type
_entity.pdbx_description
1 polymer ?
#
loop_
_entity_poly.entity_id
_entity_poly.type
_entity_poly.pdbx_seq_one_letter_code
_entity_poly.pdbx_strand_id
1 'polypeptide(L)'
;MQSCLCQFQDANSETEKRRIADDMTTETEQKEISDDSFLKGKQSHARKKLNVRMQLIALKLFRILIDAVPNASDVVSTSRIMLFFKYMKLNMNITIDESISIVVLLQRFVSKQTEKSIQILSSRNIGTMLVVLAIVAIKANRDYTYKNRHFAKEFGIPLAVLNESENAFMKIMDNTLFIDESEFSHLQNEIFKI
;
A
#
# COMPACT_ATOMS: atom_id res chain seq x y z
N MET A 1 -42.40 42.58 -10.48
CA MET A 1 -43.49 42.79 -11.46
C MET A 1 -42.91 43.52 -12.65
N GLN A 2 -43.04 42.92 -13.85
CA GLN A 2 -42.82 43.48 -15.22
C GLN A 2 -41.41 44.00 -15.58
N SER A 3 -40.88 43.88 -16.81
CA SER A 3 -41.08 43.05 -18.02
C SER A 3 -40.07 43.55 -19.07
N CYS A 4 -39.46 42.65 -19.86
CA CYS A 4 -38.94 42.80 -21.24
C CYS A 4 -38.00 41.59 -21.48
N LEU A 5 -38.21 40.55 -22.30
CA LEU A 5 -38.94 40.30 -23.55
C LEU A 5 -38.40 41.04 -24.78
N CYS A 6 -37.60 40.29 -25.57
CA CYS A 6 -37.48 40.18 -27.04
C CYS A 6 -36.22 39.31 -27.28
N GLN A 7 -36.22 38.05 -27.75
CA GLN A 7 -36.75 37.38 -28.95
C GLN A 7 -36.16 37.81 -30.31
N PHE A 8 -36.11 36.80 -31.19
CA PHE A 8 -35.77 36.72 -32.63
C PHE A 8 -34.38 36.13 -32.95
N GLN A 9 -34.26 34.83 -33.31
CA GLN A 9 -34.64 34.11 -34.57
C GLN A 9 -33.67 34.45 -35.73
N ASP A 10 -33.36 33.63 -36.73
CA ASP A 10 -33.39 32.19 -37.06
C ASP A 10 -32.70 32.09 -38.45
N ALA A 11 -32.32 30.87 -38.84
CA ALA A 11 -32.39 30.31 -40.20
C ALA A 11 -31.23 30.43 -41.24
N ASN A 12 -30.95 29.24 -41.81
CA ASN A 12 -30.60 28.89 -43.19
C ASN A 12 -29.13 29.11 -43.67
N SER A 13 -28.54 28.27 -44.53
CA SER A 13 -29.09 27.30 -45.49
C SER A 13 -28.12 26.15 -45.81
N GLU A 14 -28.71 25.04 -46.25
CA GLU A 14 -28.07 23.95 -46.98
C GLU A 14 -27.61 24.36 -48.40
N THR A 15 -26.74 23.50 -48.96
CA THR A 15 -26.51 23.15 -50.39
C THR A 15 -25.54 23.99 -51.24
N GLU A 16 -24.44 23.36 -51.68
CA GLU A 16 -24.00 23.39 -53.10
C GLU A 16 -23.02 22.22 -53.37
N LYS A 17 -23.25 21.49 -54.47
CA LYS A 17 -22.53 20.28 -54.95
C LYS A 17 -21.52 20.64 -56.06
N ARG A 18 -20.42 19.88 -56.22
CA ARG A 18 -19.74 19.46 -57.50
C ARG A 18 -18.46 18.65 -57.17
N ARG A 19 -18.45 17.31 -57.35
CA ARG A 19 -17.88 16.48 -58.46
C ARG A 19 -16.37 16.76 -58.72
N ILE A 20 -15.44 15.80 -58.65
CA ILE A 20 -15.07 14.70 -59.59
C ILE A 20 -14.07 13.78 -58.82
N ALA A 21 -14.36 12.51 -58.52
CA ALA A 21 -14.05 11.24 -59.22
C ALA A 21 -12.65 10.61 -58.92
N ASP A 22 -12.64 9.27 -58.95
CA ASP A 22 -11.55 8.27 -58.85
C ASP A 22 -11.12 7.86 -57.44
N ASP A 23 -10.86 6.60 -57.09
CA ASP A 23 -11.18 5.24 -57.58
C ASP A 23 -10.64 4.28 -56.46
N MET A 24 -11.07 3.02 -56.43
CA MET A 24 -10.69 1.91 -55.52
C MET A 24 -11.51 1.73 -54.24
N THR A 25 -12.58 0.95 -54.41
CA THR A 25 -13.06 -0.09 -53.50
C THR A 25 -11.95 -0.92 -52.86
N THR A 26 -12.01 -1.16 -51.54
CA THR A 26 -12.01 -2.52 -50.94
C THR A 26 -12.35 -2.45 -49.45
N GLU A 27 -13.51 -3.03 -49.15
CA GLU A 27 -13.80 -3.95 -48.05
C GLU A 27 -13.49 -3.56 -46.60
N THR A 28 -14.60 -3.27 -45.91
CA THR A 28 -14.82 -3.37 -44.49
C THR A 28 -14.37 -4.73 -43.92
N GLU A 29 -13.36 -4.73 -43.06
CA GLU A 29 -13.26 -5.71 -41.97
C GLU A 29 -13.28 -4.97 -40.63
N GLN A 30 -14.47 -4.97 -40.02
CA GLN A 30 -14.62 -4.83 -38.59
C GLN A 30 -13.80 -5.94 -37.92
N LYS A 31 -12.70 -5.58 -37.25
CA LYS A 31 -12.03 -6.45 -36.30
C LYS A 31 -12.16 -5.88 -34.90
N GLU A 32 -13.39 -5.95 -34.41
CA GLU A 32 -13.67 -5.78 -32.99
C GLU A 32 -13.26 -7.05 -32.23
N ILE A 33 -12.51 -6.82 -31.14
CA ILE A 33 -12.43 -7.63 -29.92
C ILE A 33 -11.58 -8.91 -30.01
N SER A 34 -10.28 -8.75 -29.76
CA SER A 34 -9.44 -9.81 -29.17
C SER A 34 -8.30 -9.18 -28.36
N ASP A 35 -8.65 -8.49 -27.27
CA ASP A 35 -7.63 -7.86 -26.40
C ASP A 35 -7.86 -8.09 -24.89
N ASP A 36 -8.87 -8.89 -24.53
CA ASP A 36 -9.16 -9.19 -23.12
C ASP A 36 -8.21 -10.29 -22.56
N SER A 37 -7.70 -11.18 -23.41
CA SER A 37 -6.80 -12.28 -22.99
C SER A 37 -5.38 -11.79 -22.65
N PHE A 38 -4.87 -10.80 -23.38
CA PHE A 38 -3.53 -10.24 -23.18
C PHE A 38 -3.44 -9.39 -21.90
N LEU A 39 -4.48 -8.58 -21.64
CA LEU A 39 -4.61 -7.79 -20.41
C LEU A 39 -4.75 -8.70 -19.17
N LYS A 40 -5.55 -9.77 -19.28
CA LYS A 40 -5.75 -10.76 -18.20
C LYS A 40 -4.47 -11.54 -17.88
N GLY A 41 -3.66 -11.85 -18.90
CA GLY A 41 -2.32 -12.46 -18.77
C GLY A 41 -1.36 -11.59 -17.96
N LYS A 42 -1.20 -10.31 -18.32
CA LYS A 42 -0.33 -9.35 -17.60
C LYS A 42 -0.78 -9.11 -16.16
N GLN A 43 -2.09 -8.97 -15.91
CA GLN A 43 -2.63 -8.81 -14.56
C GLN A 43 -2.36 -10.04 -13.68
N SER A 44 -2.50 -11.25 -14.24
CA SER A 44 -2.22 -12.49 -13.50
C SER A 44 -0.75 -12.60 -13.08
N HIS A 45 0.18 -12.22 -13.97
CA HIS A 45 1.62 -12.24 -13.71
C HIS A 45 2.05 -11.16 -12.71
N ALA A 46 1.54 -9.93 -12.86
CA ALA A 46 1.81 -8.85 -11.92
C ALA A 46 1.32 -9.20 -10.51
N ARG A 47 0.11 -9.77 -10.40
CA ARG A 47 -0.46 -10.21 -9.11
C ARG A 47 0.33 -11.35 -8.48
N LYS A 48 0.79 -12.32 -9.27
CA LYS A 48 1.69 -13.39 -8.80
C LYS A 48 3.02 -12.81 -8.29
N LYS A 49 3.65 -11.91 -9.03
CA LYS A 49 4.91 -11.24 -8.63
C LYS A 49 4.75 -10.44 -7.33
N LEU A 50 3.64 -9.71 -7.19
CA LEU A 50 3.32 -8.96 -5.97
C LEU A 50 3.17 -9.89 -4.74
N ASN A 51 2.46 -11.01 -4.92
CA ASN A 51 2.29 -12.00 -3.84
C ASN A 51 3.63 -12.59 -3.39
N VAL A 52 4.53 -12.90 -4.33
CA VAL A 52 5.88 -13.40 -4.02
C VAL A 52 6.66 -12.35 -3.23
N ARG A 53 6.65 -11.08 -3.64
CA ARG A 53 7.32 -9.99 -2.90
C ARG A 53 6.78 -9.85 -1.48
N MET A 54 5.46 -9.81 -1.30
CA MET A 54 4.87 -9.77 0.04
C MET A 54 5.24 -10.98 0.89
N GLN A 55 5.46 -12.15 0.29
CA GLN A 55 5.87 -13.35 1.01
C GLN A 55 7.30 -13.26 1.52
N LEU A 56 8.19 -12.68 0.72
CA LEU A 56 9.56 -12.42 1.13
C LEU A 56 9.62 -11.38 2.26
N ILE A 57 8.81 -10.32 2.18
CA ILE A 57 8.69 -9.33 3.26
C ILE A 57 8.14 -9.98 4.55
N ALA A 58 7.07 -10.76 4.44
CA ALA A 58 6.48 -11.47 5.58
C ALA A 58 7.48 -12.43 6.24
N LEU A 59 8.30 -13.12 5.43
CA LEU A 59 9.35 -14.00 5.92
C LEU A 59 10.46 -13.21 6.64
N LYS A 60 10.86 -12.05 6.11
CA LYS A 60 11.87 -11.18 6.75
C LYS A 60 11.36 -10.66 8.09
N LEU A 61 10.12 -10.18 8.18
CA LEU A 61 9.49 -9.79 9.45
C LEU A 61 9.44 -10.95 10.44
N PHE A 62 9.02 -12.12 9.99
CA PHE A 62 8.94 -13.31 10.83
C PHE A 62 10.29 -13.63 11.47
N ARG A 63 11.37 -13.61 10.67
CA ARG A 63 12.74 -13.86 11.14
C ARG A 63 13.16 -12.86 12.22
N ILE A 64 12.96 -11.57 11.99
CA ILE A 64 13.30 -10.54 12.99
C ILE A 64 12.53 -10.76 14.29
N LEU A 65 11.25 -11.14 14.22
CA LEU A 65 10.43 -11.38 15.40
C LEU A 65 10.90 -12.59 16.21
N ILE A 66 11.22 -13.72 15.56
CA ILE A 66 11.71 -14.92 16.28
C ILE A 66 13.10 -14.73 16.88
N ASP A 67 13.94 -13.92 16.24
CA ASP A 67 15.27 -13.59 16.75
C ASP A 67 15.19 -12.64 17.95
N ALA A 68 14.25 -11.69 17.93
CA ALA A 68 14.13 -10.65 18.97
C ALA A 68 13.25 -11.05 20.17
N VAL A 69 12.34 -12.01 20.00
CA VAL A 69 11.29 -12.31 20.99
C VAL A 69 11.27 -13.80 21.34
N PRO A 70 11.55 -14.16 22.60
CA PRO A 70 11.41 -15.54 23.06
C PRO A 70 9.99 -16.07 22.84
N ASN A 71 9.89 -17.30 22.35
CA ASN A 71 8.62 -18.00 22.09
C ASN A 71 7.71 -17.31 21.06
N ALA A 72 8.25 -16.43 20.20
CA ALA A 72 7.45 -15.79 19.15
C ALA A 72 6.90 -16.79 18.13
N SER A 73 7.61 -17.88 17.86
CA SER A 73 7.19 -18.96 16.94
C SER A 73 5.82 -19.55 17.28
N ASP A 74 5.39 -19.45 18.54
CA ASP A 74 4.14 -20.04 19.01
C ASP A 74 2.93 -19.16 18.66
N VAL A 75 3.17 -17.85 18.47
CA VAL A 75 2.10 -16.85 18.27
C VAL A 75 2.11 -16.26 16.86
N VAL A 76 3.26 -16.18 16.21
CA VAL A 76 3.41 -15.62 14.87
C VAL A 76 3.98 -16.65 13.90
N SER A 77 3.58 -16.54 12.63
CA SER A 77 4.13 -17.32 11.53
C SER A 77 4.14 -16.48 10.26
N THR A 78 4.96 -16.86 9.28
CA THR A 78 4.98 -16.20 7.96
C THR A 78 3.58 -16.14 7.33
N SER A 79 2.77 -17.19 7.48
CA SER A 79 1.39 -17.24 6.96
C SER A 79 0.47 -16.24 7.66
N ARG A 80 0.61 -16.06 8.98
CA ARG A 80 -0.18 -15.05 9.73
C ARG A 80 0.22 -13.63 9.37
N ILE A 81 1.52 -13.36 9.21
CA ILE A 81 2.01 -12.05 8.74
C ILE A 81 1.55 -11.77 7.30
N MET A 82 1.57 -12.78 6.43
CA MET A 82 1.01 -12.67 5.08
C MET A 82 -0.49 -12.34 5.11
N LEU A 83 -1.26 -12.98 6.00
CA LEU A 83 -2.68 -12.66 6.17
C LEU A 83 -2.87 -11.22 6.65
N PHE A 84 -2.04 -10.75 7.59
CA PHE A 84 -2.01 -9.35 8.01
C PHE A 84 -1.72 -8.41 6.83
N PHE A 85 -0.71 -8.67 5.99
CA PHE A 85 -0.45 -7.84 4.81
C PHE A 85 -1.59 -7.85 3.79
N LYS A 86 -2.26 -8.99 3.59
CA LYS A 86 -3.45 -9.06 2.74
C LYS A 86 -4.56 -8.17 3.28
N TYR A 87 -4.81 -8.23 4.59
CA TYR A 87 -5.76 -7.35 5.26
C TYR A 87 -5.39 -5.87 5.05
N MET A 88 -4.13 -5.51 5.32
CA MET A 88 -3.62 -4.14 5.12
C MET A 88 -3.76 -3.67 3.67
N LYS A 89 -3.55 -4.57 2.71
CA LYS A 89 -3.68 -4.22 1.29
C LYS A 89 -5.13 -3.92 0.92
N LEU A 90 -6.07 -4.71 1.43
CA LEU A 90 -7.49 -4.56 1.11
C LEU A 90 -8.12 -3.34 1.79
N ASN A 91 -7.82 -3.11 3.06
CA ASN A 91 -8.51 -2.10 3.86
C ASN A 91 -7.77 -0.76 3.92
N MET A 92 -6.43 -0.78 3.83
CA MET A 92 -5.58 0.41 4.03
C MET A 92 -4.77 0.80 2.79
N ASN A 93 -4.91 0.01 1.72
CA ASN A 93 -4.15 0.11 0.47
C ASN A 93 -2.64 0.21 0.71
N ILE A 94 -2.08 -0.64 1.59
CA ILE A 94 -0.63 -0.61 1.84
C ILE A 94 0.17 -0.88 0.55
N THR A 95 1.28 -0.16 0.36
CA THR A 95 2.20 -0.36 -0.76
C THR A 95 3.31 -1.36 -0.41
N ILE A 96 4.10 -1.77 -1.40
CA ILE A 96 5.29 -2.58 -1.13
C ILE A 96 6.33 -1.78 -0.34
N ASP A 97 6.47 -0.49 -0.64
CA ASP A 97 7.45 0.38 -0.01
C ASP A 97 7.11 0.60 1.47
N GLU A 98 5.83 0.84 1.79
CA GLU A 98 5.37 0.89 3.18
C GLU A 98 5.60 -0.44 3.91
N SER A 99 5.40 -1.57 3.23
CA SER A 99 5.70 -2.90 3.80
C SER A 99 7.19 -3.12 4.05
N ILE A 100 8.07 -2.54 3.22
CA ILE A 100 9.54 -2.53 3.47
C ILE A 100 9.85 -1.59 4.64
N SER A 101 9.23 -0.41 4.71
CA SER A 101 9.40 0.50 5.85
C SER A 101 9.02 -0.15 7.18
N ILE A 102 7.98 -0.99 7.21
CA ILE A 102 7.62 -1.79 8.41
C ILE A 102 8.79 -2.67 8.86
N VAL A 103 9.52 -3.29 7.93
CA VAL A 103 10.70 -4.11 8.23
C VAL A 103 11.83 -3.25 8.80
N VAL A 104 12.17 -2.14 8.15
CA VAL A 104 13.20 -1.20 8.62
C VAL A 104 12.88 -0.74 10.04
N LEU A 105 11.65 -0.29 10.26
CA LEU A 105 11.20 0.22 11.55
C LEU A 105 11.26 -0.86 12.64
N LEU A 106 10.92 -2.11 12.34
CA LEU A 106 11.07 -3.21 13.29
C LEU A 106 12.54 -3.49 13.62
N GLN A 107 13.43 -3.53 12.62
CA GLN A 107 14.86 -3.74 12.84
C GLN A 107 15.43 -2.65 13.76
N ARG A 108 15.17 -1.39 13.43
CA ARG A 108 15.57 -0.24 14.25
C ARG A 108 15.00 -0.30 15.65
N PHE A 109 13.72 -0.67 15.80
CA PHE A 109 13.08 -0.80 17.11
C PHE A 109 13.74 -1.87 17.99
N VAL A 110 14.07 -3.03 17.42
CA VAL A 110 14.81 -4.09 18.12
C VAL A 110 16.20 -3.59 18.51
N SER A 111 16.94 -2.95 17.60
CA SER A 111 18.26 -2.38 17.90
C SER A 111 18.20 -1.33 19.02
N LYS A 112 17.21 -0.42 18.98
CA LYS A 112 17.03 0.64 19.99
C LYS A 112 16.67 0.10 21.36
N GLN A 113 15.86 -0.97 21.42
CA GLN A 113 15.57 -1.66 22.67
C GLN A 113 16.83 -2.25 23.29
N THR A 114 17.67 -2.91 22.47
CA THR A 114 18.96 -3.46 22.91
C THR A 114 19.92 -2.36 23.38
N GLU A 115 20.06 -1.27 22.61
CA GLU A 115 20.90 -0.11 22.96
C GLU A 115 20.49 0.48 24.33
N LYS A 116 19.18 0.59 24.57
CA LYS A 116 18.62 1.13 25.81
C LYS A 116 18.52 0.10 26.94
N SER A 117 18.92 -1.16 26.71
CA SER A 117 18.77 -2.25 27.67
C SER A 117 17.34 -2.44 28.19
N ILE A 118 16.34 -2.23 27.32
CA ILE A 118 14.92 -2.41 27.62
C ILE A 118 14.34 -3.52 26.74
N GLN A 119 13.45 -4.35 27.29
CA GLN A 119 12.77 -5.39 26.53
C GLN A 119 11.25 -5.22 26.65
N ILE A 120 10.67 -4.53 25.68
CA ILE A 120 9.24 -4.19 25.64
C ILE A 120 8.50 -5.12 24.68
N LEU A 121 9.12 -5.50 23.57
CA LEU A 121 8.55 -6.45 22.63
C LEU A 121 8.51 -7.85 23.25
N SER A 122 7.33 -8.47 23.25
CA SER A 122 7.09 -9.80 23.81
C SER A 122 6.03 -10.56 23.02
N SER A 123 5.97 -11.88 23.17
CA SER A 123 4.97 -12.71 22.48
C SER A 123 3.52 -12.27 22.73
N ARG A 124 3.27 -11.59 23.86
CA ARG A 124 1.94 -11.07 24.24
C ARG A 124 1.52 -9.81 23.46
N ASN A 125 2.47 -9.05 22.91
CA ASN A 125 2.19 -7.76 22.26
C ASN A 125 2.64 -7.67 20.79
N ILE A 126 3.16 -8.75 20.20
CA ILE A 126 3.56 -8.79 18.76
C ILE A 126 2.44 -8.30 17.84
N GLY A 127 1.19 -8.71 18.08
CA GLY A 127 0.05 -8.30 17.24
C GLY A 127 -0.15 -6.78 17.23
N THR A 128 -0.22 -6.17 18.41
CA THR A 128 -0.32 -4.70 18.56
C THR A 128 0.89 -4.00 17.96
N MET A 129 2.09 -4.54 18.15
CA MET A 129 3.31 -3.98 17.59
C MET A 129 3.28 -3.96 16.05
N LEU A 130 2.83 -5.04 15.40
CA LEU A 130 2.70 -5.09 13.94
C LEU A 130 1.72 -4.04 13.42
N VAL A 131 0.61 -3.82 14.13
CA VAL A 131 -0.36 -2.76 13.81
C VAL A 131 0.29 -1.38 13.94
N VAL A 132 0.99 -1.11 15.05
CA VAL A 132 1.68 0.17 15.28
C VAL A 132 2.73 0.44 14.20
N LEU A 133 3.58 -0.54 13.88
CA LEU A 133 4.59 -0.41 12.81
C LEU A 133 3.94 -0.03 11.48
N ALA A 134 2.82 -0.67 11.13
CA ALA A 134 2.14 -0.40 9.89
C ALA A 134 1.50 0.99 9.85
N ILE A 135 0.91 1.44 10.96
CA ILE A 135 0.36 2.79 11.08
C ILE A 135 1.46 3.83 10.94
N VAL A 136 2.58 3.64 11.64
CA VAL A 136 3.71 4.58 11.58
C VAL A 136 4.31 4.61 10.18
N ALA A 137 4.50 3.46 9.53
CA ALA A 137 4.97 3.40 8.15
C ALA A 137 4.03 4.16 7.19
N ILE A 138 2.71 3.96 7.29
CA ILE A 138 1.73 4.68 6.47
C ILE A 138 1.80 6.19 6.73
N LYS A 139 1.85 6.61 7.99
CA LYS A 139 1.92 8.04 8.36
C LYS A 139 3.23 8.70 7.94
N ALA A 140 4.35 7.98 7.96
CA ALA A 140 5.66 8.50 7.60
C ALA A 140 5.82 8.66 6.08
N ASN A 141 5.12 7.86 5.27
CA ASN A 141 5.31 7.81 3.81
C ASN A 141 4.20 8.50 3.00
N ARG A 142 3.10 8.96 3.63
CA ARG A 142 1.97 9.59 2.93
C ARG A 142 1.81 11.05 3.35
N ASP A 143 1.54 11.91 2.36
CA ASP A 143 1.20 13.33 2.60
C ASP A 143 -0.12 13.47 3.38
N TYR A 144 -1.08 12.57 3.12
CA TYR A 144 -2.38 12.54 3.78
C TYR A 144 -2.64 11.15 4.36
N THR A 145 -2.96 11.12 5.65
CA THR A 145 -3.14 9.88 6.41
C THR A 145 -4.35 9.94 7.33
N TYR A 146 -4.82 8.77 7.75
CA TYR A 146 -5.95 8.66 8.67
C TYR A 146 -5.54 9.01 10.11
N LYS A 147 -6.50 9.46 10.92
CA LYS A 147 -6.32 9.63 12.36
C LYS A 147 -6.34 8.28 13.08
N ASN A 148 -5.73 8.18 14.25
CA ASN A 148 -5.76 6.96 15.07
C ASN A 148 -7.15 6.43 15.38
N ARG A 149 -8.16 7.29 15.46
CA ARG A 149 -9.56 6.85 15.61
C ARG A 149 -10.00 5.90 14.49
N HIS A 150 -9.56 6.16 13.25
CA HIS A 150 -9.87 5.31 12.12
C HIS A 150 -9.18 3.95 12.24
N PHE A 151 -7.87 3.94 12.50
CA PHE A 151 -7.10 2.70 12.71
C PHE A 151 -7.62 1.89 13.91
N ALA A 152 -7.94 2.54 15.03
CA ALA A 152 -8.52 1.90 16.21
C ALA A 152 -9.83 1.17 15.89
N LYS A 153 -10.71 1.81 15.09
CA LYS A 153 -11.96 1.20 14.62
C LYS A 153 -11.68 0.01 13.69
N GLU A 154 -10.74 0.16 12.77
CA GLU A 154 -10.39 -0.85 11.78
C GLU A 154 -9.85 -2.14 12.42
N PHE A 155 -8.96 -2.02 13.41
CA PHE A 155 -8.37 -3.18 14.09
C PHE A 155 -9.12 -3.64 15.35
N GLY A 156 -10.22 -2.96 15.71
CA GLY A 156 -10.94 -3.25 16.97
C GLY A 156 -10.10 -3.01 18.23
N ILE A 157 -9.12 -2.11 18.17
CA ILE A 157 -8.24 -1.77 19.30
C ILE A 157 -8.80 -0.52 20.00
N PRO A 158 -8.90 -0.48 21.34
CA PRO A 158 -9.28 0.74 22.03
C PRO A 158 -8.37 1.91 21.66
N LEU A 159 -8.94 3.06 21.31
CA LEU A 159 -8.18 4.24 20.84
C LEU A 159 -7.08 4.66 21.83
N ALA A 160 -7.36 4.60 23.13
CA ALA A 160 -6.38 4.91 24.17
C ALA A 160 -5.16 3.98 24.10
N VAL A 161 -5.39 2.67 23.98
CA VAL A 161 -4.33 1.65 23.86
C VAL A 161 -3.52 1.87 22.59
N LEU A 162 -4.17 2.18 21.46
CA LEU A 162 -3.47 2.43 20.21
C LEU A 162 -2.58 3.69 20.29
N ASN A 163 -3.12 4.78 20.84
CA ASN A 163 -2.36 6.02 21.04
C ASN A 163 -1.17 5.81 21.98
N GLU A 164 -1.37 5.09 23.07
CA GLU A 164 -0.30 4.77 24.03
C GLU A 164 0.78 3.91 23.39
N SER A 165 0.39 2.88 22.63
CA SER A 165 1.32 1.99 21.94
C SER A 165 2.13 2.72 20.87
N GLU A 166 1.49 3.59 20.07
CA GLU A 166 2.20 4.43 19.11
C GLU A 166 3.15 5.41 19.81
N ASN A 167 2.71 6.07 20.89
CA ASN A 167 3.56 6.99 21.65
C ASN A 167 4.77 6.27 22.28
N ALA A 168 4.56 5.08 22.85
CA ALA A 168 5.64 4.26 23.39
C ALA A 168 6.63 3.86 22.30
N PHE A 169 6.14 3.46 21.12
CA PHE A 169 6.98 3.20 19.96
C PHE A 169 7.84 4.41 19.59
N MET A 170 7.23 5.59 19.45
CA MET A 170 7.93 6.82 19.09
C MET A 170 9.02 7.21 20.10
N LYS A 171 8.77 7.02 21.39
CA LYS A 171 9.76 7.24 22.46
C LYS A 171 10.94 6.30 22.38
N ILE A 172 10.71 5.02 22.10
CA ILE A 172 11.80 4.03 21.97
C ILE A 172 12.65 4.37 20.75
N MET A 173 12.00 4.79 19.66
CA MET A 173 12.63 5.17 18.40
C MET A 173 13.30 6.55 18.43
N ASP A 174 13.21 7.32 19.53
CA ASP A 174 13.69 8.71 19.61
C ASP A 174 13.16 9.60 18.45
N ASN A 175 11.95 9.30 17.98
CA ASN A 175 11.34 9.90 16.78
C ASN A 175 12.17 9.76 15.48
N THR A 176 13.13 8.82 15.41
CA THR A 176 13.97 8.57 14.23
C THR A 176 13.27 7.65 13.22
N LEU A 177 12.30 8.22 12.50
CA LEU A 177 11.50 7.49 11.49
C LEU A 177 12.02 7.64 10.06
N PHE A 178 12.87 8.63 9.81
CA PHE A 178 13.38 8.87 8.46
C PHE A 178 14.21 7.69 7.98
N ILE A 179 13.81 7.10 6.87
CA ILE A 179 14.50 6.00 6.19
C ILE A 179 15.17 6.62 4.98
N ASP A 180 16.49 6.59 4.93
CA ASP A 180 17.21 7.10 3.79
C ASP A 180 17.11 6.12 2.60
N GLU A 181 17.30 6.64 1.40
CA GLU A 181 17.19 5.86 0.16
C GLU A 181 18.21 4.70 0.11
N SER A 182 19.38 4.87 0.72
CA SER A 182 20.43 3.85 0.71
C SER A 182 20.10 2.67 1.63
N GLU A 183 19.58 2.94 2.82
CA GLU A 183 19.08 1.94 3.76
C GLU A 183 17.88 1.20 3.17
N PHE A 184 16.94 1.94 2.58
CA PHE A 184 15.79 1.35 1.92
C PHE A 184 16.21 0.42 0.78
N SER A 185 17.10 0.89 -0.11
CA SER A 185 17.59 0.13 -1.27
C SER A 185 18.38 -1.10 -0.83
N HIS A 186 19.23 -0.96 0.19
CA HIS A 186 19.98 -2.09 0.75
C HIS A 186 19.05 -3.19 1.25
N LEU A 187 18.04 -2.83 2.06
CA LEU A 187 17.08 -3.79 2.57
C LEU A 187 16.22 -4.40 1.46
N GLN A 188 15.80 -3.60 0.48
CA GLN A 188 15.04 -4.09 -0.66
C GLN A 188 15.81 -5.16 -1.45
N ASN A 189 17.09 -4.91 -1.72
CA ASN A 189 17.97 -5.87 -2.41
C ASN A 189 18.19 -7.12 -1.55
N GLU A 190 18.33 -6.97 -0.22
CA GLU A 190 18.43 -8.10 0.70
C GLU A 190 17.18 -9.01 0.66
N ILE A 191 15.99 -8.41 0.68
CA ILE A 191 14.72 -9.15 0.70
C ILE A 191 14.44 -9.82 -0.64
N PHE A 192 14.65 -9.10 -1.75
CA PHE A 192 14.25 -9.58 -3.08
C PHE A 192 15.37 -10.27 -3.86
N LYS A 193 16.61 -10.24 -3.36
CA LYS A 193 17.80 -10.75 -4.05
C LYS A 193 17.90 -10.22 -5.50
N ILE A 194 17.67 -8.92 -5.64
CA ILE A 194 17.76 -8.18 -6.91
C ILE A 194 19.17 -7.61 -7.05
#